data_AF-A0A819LXE9-F1
#
_entry.id   AF-A0A819LXE9-F1
#
_cell.length_a   1.000
_cell.length_b   1.000
_cell.length_c   1.000
_cell.angle_alpha   90.00
_cell.angle_beta   90.00
_cell.angle_gamma   90.00
#
_symmetry.space_group_name_H-M   'P 1'
#
loop_
_entity.id
_entity.type
_entity.pdbx_description
1 polymer ?
#
loop_
_entity_poly.entity_id
_entity_poly.type
_entity_poly.pdbx_seq_one_letter_code
_entity_poly.pdbx_strand_id
1 'polypeptide(L)'
;MYGYSHPDSSFNNRWCRIKAYLMYICGYTFFHSFLLQAIYRICRIIHPIQTKCQHFSSYIIVSFGQWIFSALELLPSLLIGDMEYLHNDYHCQVAPSSMRGSLTVCVLGFLFPFIIIVCSYVYTIYYVRQHNPTIVIIKRRKSMRRDMIILKRILIILTLLTSSAAPHAFFPVAYRILGSLPT
;
A
#
# COMPACT_ATOMS: atom_id res chain seq x y z
N MET A 1 8.43 -25.86 4.11
CA MET A 1 9.15 -27.15 4.20
C MET A 1 10.63 -27.08 3.81
N TYR A 2 11.17 -25.98 3.28
CA TYR A 2 12.60 -25.90 2.91
C TYR A 2 13.55 -25.75 4.12
N GLY A 3 13.10 -25.14 5.22
CA GLY A 3 13.93 -24.89 6.41
C GLY A 3 14.21 -26.11 7.29
N TYR A 4 13.40 -27.17 7.19
CA TYR A 4 13.59 -28.39 7.98
C TYR A 4 14.74 -29.27 7.44
N SER A 5 15.03 -29.15 6.14
CA SER A 5 16.05 -29.96 5.45
C SER A 5 17.45 -29.35 5.48
N HIS A 6 17.59 -28.06 5.81
CA HIS A 6 18.87 -27.34 5.82
C HIS A 6 19.02 -26.46 7.08
N PRO A 7 19.22 -27.07 8.27
CA PRO A 7 19.40 -26.35 9.53
C PRO A 7 20.66 -25.45 9.53
N ASP A 8 21.66 -25.79 8.71
CA ASP A 8 22.90 -25.02 8.53
C ASP A 8 22.83 -24.01 7.39
N SER A 9 21.65 -23.79 6.79
CA SER A 9 21.45 -22.61 5.95
C SER A 9 21.41 -21.37 6.85
N SER A 10 22.59 -21.01 7.37
CA SER A 10 22.91 -19.69 7.86
C SER A 10 22.74 -18.74 6.69
N PHE A 11 21.47 -18.40 6.39
CA PHE A 11 21.14 -17.32 5.48
C PHE A 11 21.85 -16.11 6.09
N ASN A 12 22.98 -15.77 5.47
CA ASN A 12 23.84 -14.69 5.90
C ASN A 12 22.92 -13.51 6.23
N ASN A 13 22.93 -13.08 7.50
CA ASN A 13 21.91 -12.20 8.08
C ASN A 13 21.65 -10.95 7.21
N ARG A 14 22.68 -10.51 6.47
CA ARG A 14 22.58 -9.43 5.48
C ARG A 14 21.68 -9.76 4.28
N TRP A 15 21.87 -10.93 3.65
CA TRP A 15 21.05 -11.37 2.52
C TRP A 15 19.58 -11.58 2.91
N CYS A 16 19.35 -12.10 4.11
CA CYS A 16 18.03 -12.23 4.71
C CYS A 16 17.30 -10.88 4.78
N ARG A 17 17.96 -9.86 5.34
CA ARG A 17 17.42 -8.49 5.47
C ARG A 17 17.16 -7.84 4.11
N ILE A 18 18.08 -7.99 3.16
CA ILE A 18 17.91 -7.44 1.80
C ILE A 18 16.70 -8.07 1.11
N LYS A 19 16.51 -9.39 1.24
CA LYS A 19 15.36 -10.09 0.65
C LYS A 19 14.04 -9.60 1.26
N ALA A 20 13.97 -9.47 2.58
CA ALA A 20 12.80 -8.93 3.27
C ALA A 20 12.51 -7.50 2.79
N TYR A 21 13.53 -6.65 2.74
CA TYR A 21 13.42 -5.27 2.29
C TYR A 21 12.87 -5.16 0.86
N LEU A 22 13.40 -5.93 -0.09
CA LEU A 22 12.89 -5.97 -1.47
C LEU A 22 11.44 -6.44 -1.54
N MET A 23 11.05 -7.43 -0.73
CA MET A 23 9.66 -7.90 -0.67
C MET A 23 8.72 -6.79 -0.16
N TYR A 24 9.11 -6.06 0.88
CA TYR A 24 8.31 -4.93 1.38
C TYR A 24 8.25 -3.78 0.37
N ILE A 25 9.33 -3.46 -0.35
CA ILE A 25 9.30 -2.45 -1.42
C ILE A 25 8.27 -2.82 -2.48
N CYS A 26 8.26 -4.08 -2.93
CA CYS A 26 7.29 -4.55 -3.90
C CYS A 26 5.85 -4.41 -3.38
N GLY A 27 5.62 -4.77 -2.11
CA GLY A 27 4.32 -4.59 -1.45
C GLY A 27 3.89 -3.12 -1.40
N TYR A 28 4.75 -2.24 -0.87
CA TYR A 28 4.50 -0.80 -0.77
C TYR A 28 4.22 -0.18 -2.13
N THR A 29 5.04 -0.52 -3.13
CA THR A 29 4.87 -0.04 -4.49
C THR A 29 3.53 -0.50 -5.07
N PHE A 30 3.08 -1.71 -4.77
CA PHE A 30 1.77 -2.19 -5.19
C PHE A 30 0.63 -1.35 -4.59
N PHE A 31 0.68 -1.08 -3.28
CA PHE A 31 -0.30 -0.21 -2.60
C PHE A 31 -0.26 1.23 -3.12
N HIS A 32 0.93 1.81 -3.25
CA HIS A 32 1.10 3.15 -3.81
C HIS A 32 0.65 3.24 -5.27
N SER A 33 0.73 2.16 -6.05
CA SER A 33 0.23 2.16 -7.43
C SER A 33 -1.29 2.32 -7.46
N PHE A 34 -2.03 1.76 -6.49
CA PHE A 34 -3.47 2.03 -6.35
C PHE A 34 -3.74 3.48 -5.95
N LEU A 35 -2.90 4.04 -5.08
CA LEU A 35 -3.00 5.44 -4.67
C LEU A 35 -2.77 6.38 -5.85
N LEU A 36 -1.69 6.18 -6.62
CA LEU A 36 -1.38 6.95 -7.83
C LEU A 36 -2.52 6.86 -8.84
N GLN A 37 -3.06 5.67 -9.03
CA GLN A 37 -4.23 5.42 -9.86
C GLN A 37 -5.50 6.15 -9.37
N ALA A 38 -5.71 6.26 -8.06
CA ALA A 38 -6.81 7.02 -7.49
C ALA A 38 -6.62 8.52 -7.73
N ILE A 39 -5.43 9.05 -7.41
CA ILE A 39 -5.07 10.47 -7.60
C ILE A 39 -5.21 10.88 -9.07
N TYR A 40 -4.69 10.09 -9.99
CA TYR A 40 -4.81 10.38 -11.43
C TYR A 40 -6.28 10.51 -11.88
N ARG A 41 -7.17 9.67 -11.35
CA ARG A 41 -8.61 9.75 -11.65
C ARG A 41 -9.26 10.96 -11.01
N ILE A 42 -8.89 11.31 -9.79
CA ILE A 42 -9.35 12.55 -9.14
C ILE A 42 -8.97 13.76 -9.99
N CYS A 43 -7.70 13.88 -10.40
CA CYS A 43 -7.23 15.00 -11.19
C CYS A 43 -8.04 15.16 -12.48
N ARG A 44 -8.35 14.04 -13.15
CA ARG A 44 -9.19 14.02 -14.35
C ARG A 44 -10.64 14.44 -14.10
N ILE A 45 -11.22 14.09 -12.95
CA ILE A 45 -12.60 14.43 -12.60
C ILE A 45 -12.73 15.89 -12.16
N ILE A 46 -11.86 16.35 -11.26
CA ILE A 46 -11.89 17.70 -10.70
C ILE A 46 -11.42 18.74 -11.72
N HIS A 47 -10.26 18.51 -12.35
CA HIS A 47 -9.58 19.48 -13.21
C HIS A 47 -9.55 19.00 -14.67
N PRO A 48 -10.69 18.96 -15.37
CA PRO A 48 -10.77 18.47 -16.74
C PRO A 48 -9.95 19.32 -17.72
N ILE A 49 -9.75 20.61 -17.42
CA ILE A 49 -9.09 21.59 -18.31
C ILE A 49 -7.56 21.58 -18.11
N GLN A 50 -7.06 21.12 -16.96
CA GLN A 50 -5.62 21.06 -16.69
C GLN A 50 -5.01 19.82 -17.35
N THR A 51 -4.50 20.00 -18.57
CA THR A 51 -3.87 18.93 -19.36
C THR A 51 -2.61 18.36 -18.70
N LYS A 52 -1.89 19.16 -17.89
CA LYS A 52 -0.67 18.74 -17.19
C LYS A 52 -0.86 17.48 -16.33
N CYS A 53 -1.99 17.34 -15.65
CA CYS A 53 -2.28 16.16 -14.82
C CYS A 53 -2.78 14.94 -15.62
N GLN A 54 -3.04 15.11 -16.93
CA GLN A 54 -3.61 14.08 -17.80
C GLN A 54 -2.58 13.52 -18.81
N HIS A 55 -1.38 14.08 -18.86
CA HIS A 55 -0.33 13.56 -19.73
C HIS A 55 0.23 12.24 -19.21
N PHE A 56 0.33 11.28 -20.12
CA PHE A 56 0.91 9.96 -19.84
C PHE A 56 2.37 10.05 -19.37
N SER A 57 3.14 11.02 -19.90
CA SER A 57 4.52 11.27 -19.46
C SER A 57 4.59 11.64 -17.97
N SER A 58 3.68 12.50 -17.49
CA SER A 58 3.60 12.85 -16.06
C SER A 58 3.26 11.63 -15.20
N TYR A 59 2.38 10.75 -15.67
CA TYR A 59 2.07 9.50 -14.97
C TYR A 59 3.31 8.58 -14.86
N ILE A 60 4.10 8.46 -15.93
CA ILE A 60 5.35 7.69 -15.92
C ILE A 60 6.34 8.27 -14.90
N ILE A 61 6.55 9.59 -14.91
CA ILE A 61 7.49 10.26 -14.00
C ILE A 61 7.08 10.03 -12.55
N VAL A 62 5.79 10.21 -12.23
CA VAL A 62 5.30 9.98 -10.86
C VAL A 62 5.38 8.50 -10.48
N SER A 63 5.13 7.59 -11.43
CA SER A 63 5.28 6.14 -11.19
C SER A 63 6.73 5.77 -10.86
N PHE A 64 7.73 6.34 -11.53
CA PHE A 64 9.14 6.13 -11.17
C PHE A 64 9.47 6.75 -9.81
N GLY A 65 8.99 7.97 -9.55
CA GLY A 65 9.15 8.63 -8.25
C GLY A 65 8.58 7.80 -7.10
N GLN A 66 7.43 7.14 -7.32
CA GLN A 66 6.79 6.26 -6.35
C GLN A 66 7.66 5.07 -5.95
N TRP A 67 8.40 4.46 -6.89
CA TRP A 67 9.32 3.37 -6.57
C TRP A 67 10.45 3.83 -5.66
N ILE A 68 11.06 4.99 -5.99
CA ILE A 68 12.11 5.60 -5.16
C ILE A 68 11.56 5.92 -3.77
N PHE A 69 10.37 6.52 -3.71
CA PHE A 69 9.71 6.86 -2.46
C PHE A 69 9.44 5.61 -1.60
N SER A 70 8.90 4.54 -2.19
CA SER A 70 8.61 3.28 -1.49
C SER A 70 9.89 2.62 -0.94
N ALA A 71 11.02 2.74 -1.64
CA ALA A 71 12.32 2.29 -1.14
C ALA A 71 12.81 3.17 0.02
N LEU A 72 12.76 4.48 -0.13
CA LEU A 72 13.23 5.42 0.90
C LEU A 72 12.43 5.32 2.20
N GLU A 73 11.11 5.10 2.14
CA GLU A 73 10.27 4.96 3.34
C GLU A 73 10.65 3.75 4.19
N LEU A 74 11.09 2.65 3.58
CA LEU A 74 11.48 1.43 4.27
C LEU A 74 12.95 1.41 4.68
N LEU A 75 13.76 2.33 4.15
CA LEU A 75 15.20 2.39 4.41
C LEU A 75 15.53 2.55 5.91
N PRO A 76 14.84 3.40 6.70
CA PRO A 76 15.07 3.47 8.15
C PRO A 76 14.86 2.13 8.85
N SER A 77 13.80 1.39 8.52
CA SER A 77 13.51 0.08 9.11
C SER A 77 14.61 -0.94 8.80
N LEU A 78 15.23 -0.86 7.62
CA LEU A 78 16.39 -1.68 7.26
C LEU A 78 17.63 -1.29 8.07
N LEU A 79 17.92 0.00 8.19
CA LEU A 79 19.11 0.53 8.87
C LEU A 79 19.08 0.28 10.38
N ILE A 80 17.90 0.39 11.00
CA ILE A 80 17.75 0.15 12.44
C ILE A 80 17.69 -1.36 12.76
N GLY A 81 17.51 -2.21 11.74
CA GLY A 81 17.52 -3.66 11.91
C GLY A 81 16.20 -4.21 12.42
N ASP A 82 15.06 -3.59 12.06
CA ASP A 82 13.72 -4.10 12.39
C ASP A 82 13.36 -5.38 11.59
N MET A 83 14.18 -5.74 10.60
CA MET A 83 14.05 -6.96 9.80
C MET A 83 14.97 -8.06 10.34
N GLU A 84 14.39 -9.20 10.69
CA GLU A 84 15.11 -10.34 11.25
C GLU A 84 14.63 -11.68 10.67
N TYR A 85 15.44 -12.72 10.85
CA TYR A 85 15.09 -14.07 10.48
C TYR A 85 14.23 -14.70 11.58
N LEU A 86 12.98 -15.05 11.26
CA LEU A 86 12.12 -15.78 12.19
C LEU A 86 12.37 -17.27 12.02
N HIS A 87 12.95 -17.89 13.03
CA HIS A 87 13.27 -19.32 13.03
C HIS A 87 12.01 -20.20 12.95
N ASN A 88 10.91 -19.77 13.57
CA ASN A 88 9.65 -20.54 13.57
C ASN A 88 8.98 -20.57 12.19
N ASP A 89 9.11 -19.48 11.42
CA ASP A 89 8.45 -19.34 10.13
C ASP A 89 9.40 -19.50 8.93
N TYR A 90 10.69 -19.75 9.20
CA TYR A 90 11.77 -19.95 8.23
C TYR A 90 11.89 -18.88 7.14
N HIS A 91 11.55 -17.63 7.46
CA HIS A 91 11.66 -16.51 6.52
C HIS A 91 12.05 -15.21 7.21
N CYS A 92 12.48 -14.25 6.40
CA CYS A 92 12.92 -12.93 6.83
C CYS A 92 11.75 -11.97 6.69
N GLN A 93 11.37 -11.33 7.79
CA GLN A 93 10.33 -10.31 7.80
C GLN A 93 10.61 -9.29 8.90
N VAL A 94 9.77 -8.26 9.01
CA VAL A 94 9.83 -7.36 10.15
C VAL A 94 9.44 -8.14 11.40
N ALA A 95 10.30 -8.08 12.41
CA ALA A 95 10.14 -8.74 13.69
C ALA A 95 8.78 -8.40 14.32
N PRO A 96 7.89 -9.37 14.61
CA PRO A 96 6.67 -9.12 15.37
C PRO A 96 6.95 -8.54 16.77
N SER A 97 8.15 -8.80 17.31
CA SER A 97 8.63 -8.26 18.58
C SER A 97 8.95 -6.75 18.50
N SER A 98 9.33 -6.25 17.31
CA SER A 98 9.62 -4.84 17.06
C SER A 98 8.33 -4.07 16.77
N MET A 99 7.74 -3.51 17.83
CA MET A 99 6.54 -2.68 17.73
C MET A 99 6.73 -1.51 16.75
N ARG A 100 7.92 -0.88 16.75
CA ARG A 100 8.22 0.22 15.83
C ARG A 100 8.20 -0.26 14.38
N GLY A 101 8.85 -1.38 14.08
CA GLY A 101 8.88 -1.94 12.73
C GLY A 101 7.47 -2.30 12.27
N SER A 102 6.71 -3.03 13.09
CA SER A 102 5.34 -3.43 12.75
C SER A 102 4.41 -2.25 12.55
N LEU A 103 4.48 -1.23 13.41
CA LEU A 103 3.67 -0.01 13.27
C LEU A 103 4.05 0.78 12.03
N THR A 104 5.33 0.94 11.74
CA THR A 104 5.80 1.62 10.52
C THR A 104 5.26 0.92 9.28
N VAL A 105 5.35 -0.41 9.25
CA VAL A 105 4.83 -1.24 8.15
C VAL A 105 3.32 -1.08 8.00
N CYS A 106 2.59 -1.17 9.10
CA CYS A 106 1.13 -1.06 9.12
C CYS A 106 0.64 0.33 8.69
N VAL A 107 1.21 1.39 9.27
CA VAL A 107 0.76 2.76 9.07
C VAL A 107 1.14 3.25 7.68
N LEU A 108 2.42 3.17 7.31
CA LEU A 108 2.89 3.70 6.02
C LEU A 108 2.50 2.78 4.86
N GLY A 109 2.63 1.47 5.03
CA GLY A 109 2.37 0.51 3.95
C GLY A 109 0.88 0.29 3.65
N PHE A 110 0.00 0.41 4.65
CA PHE A 110 -1.41 0.04 4.50
C PHE A 110 -2.38 1.17 4.86
N LEU A 111 -2.32 1.70 6.10
CA LEU A 111 -3.35 2.64 6.56
C LEU A 111 -3.30 3.98 5.82
N PHE A 112 -2.10 4.53 5.62
CA PHE A 112 -1.90 5.80 4.93
C PHE A 112 -2.44 5.77 3.48
N PRO A 113 -2.02 4.84 2.60
CA PRO A 113 -2.57 4.78 1.24
C PRO A 113 -4.06 4.47 1.25
N PHE A 114 -4.55 3.63 2.17
CA PHE A 114 -5.97 3.31 2.31
C PHE A 114 -6.82 4.55 2.63
N ILE A 115 -6.43 5.34 3.63
CA ILE A 115 -7.14 6.55 4.03
C ILE A 115 -7.21 7.53 2.87
N ILE A 116 -6.09 7.76 2.16
CA ILE A 116 -6.08 8.70 1.04
C ILE A 116 -6.99 8.22 -0.09
N ILE A 117 -7.02 6.92 -0.40
CA ILE A 117 -7.92 6.37 -1.43
C ILE A 117 -9.39 6.50 -0.99
N VAL A 118 -9.72 6.27 0.28
CA VAL A 118 -11.09 6.48 0.78
C VAL A 118 -11.49 7.95 0.70
N CYS A 119 -10.64 8.86 1.20
CA CYS A 119 -10.85 10.30 1.10
C CYS A 119 -11.02 10.74 -0.36
N SER A 120 -10.20 10.21 -1.28
CA SER A 120 -10.31 10.50 -2.71
C SER A 120 -11.67 10.14 -3.30
N TYR A 121 -12.21 8.99 -2.91
CA TYR A 121 -13.49 8.50 -3.38
C TYR A 121 -14.65 9.32 -2.82
N VAL A 122 -14.64 9.60 -1.52
CA VAL A 122 -15.64 10.45 -0.86
C VAL A 122 -15.64 11.84 -1.49
N TYR A 123 -14.46 12.45 -1.65
CA TYR A 123 -14.31 13.76 -2.29
C TYR A 123 -14.83 13.76 -3.73
N THR A 124 -14.50 12.72 -4.50
CA THR A 124 -14.98 12.58 -5.89
C THR A 124 -16.51 12.53 -5.96
N ILE A 125 -17.16 11.78 -5.07
CA ILE A 125 -18.63 11.73 -4.98
C ILE A 125 -19.21 13.09 -4.64
N TYR A 126 -18.65 13.75 -3.62
CA TYR A 126 -19.08 15.07 -3.18
C TYR A 126 -19.02 16.08 -4.34
N TYR A 127 -17.88 16.14 -5.03
CA TYR A 127 -17.67 17.03 -6.18
C TYR A 127 -18.66 16.76 -7.33
N VAL A 128 -18.87 15.50 -7.69
CA VAL A 128 -19.81 15.11 -8.76
C VAL A 128 -21.25 15.45 -8.41
N ARG A 129 -21.63 15.41 -7.12
CA ARG A 129 -22.97 15.82 -6.68
C ARG A 129 -23.17 17.33 -6.77
N GLN A 130 -22.15 18.10 -6.41
CA GLN A 130 -22.24 19.57 -6.35
C GLN A 130 -22.17 20.24 -7.74
N HIS A 131 -21.43 19.67 -8.71
CA HIS A 131 -21.15 20.32 -10.00
C HIS A 131 -21.76 19.59 -11.22
N ASN A 132 -23.10 19.59 -11.37
CA ASN A 132 -23.81 19.04 -12.54
C ASN A 132 -24.42 20.11 -13.48
N PRO A 133 -23.65 20.72 -14.41
CA PRO A 133 -24.22 21.62 -15.43
C PRO A 133 -24.74 20.85 -16.66
N THR A 134 -26.04 20.96 -16.96
CA THR A 134 -26.92 20.03 -17.71
C THR A 134 -26.51 19.63 -19.15
N ILE A 135 -25.59 20.34 -19.83
CA ILE A 135 -25.47 20.27 -21.31
C ILE A 135 -24.18 19.61 -21.84
N VAL A 136 -23.05 19.66 -21.10
CA VAL A 136 -21.77 18.98 -21.50
C VAL A 136 -21.72 17.53 -20.98
N ILE A 137 -22.85 17.01 -20.49
CA ILE A 137 -22.92 15.91 -19.54
C ILE A 137 -22.79 14.54 -20.18
N ILE A 138 -23.30 14.24 -21.38
CA ILE A 138 -23.52 12.83 -21.76
C ILE A 138 -22.21 12.05 -21.93
N LYS A 139 -21.26 12.54 -22.74
CA LYS A 139 -19.93 11.91 -22.91
C LYS A 139 -19.12 11.96 -21.61
N ARG A 140 -19.19 13.09 -20.89
CA ARG A 140 -18.45 13.31 -19.64
C ARG A 140 -18.94 12.39 -18.51
N ARG A 141 -20.25 12.20 -18.38
CA ARG A 141 -20.92 11.34 -17.40
C ARG A 141 -20.58 9.87 -17.63
N LYS A 142 -20.46 9.43 -18.90
CA LYS A 142 -19.98 8.06 -19.20
C LYS A 142 -18.53 7.86 -18.75
N SER A 143 -17.64 8.84 -18.98
CA SER A 143 -16.26 8.76 -18.48
C SER A 143 -16.19 8.81 -16.95
N MET A 144 -16.87 9.75 -16.31
CA MET A 144 -16.89 9.88 -14.85
C MET A 144 -17.48 8.62 -14.19
N ARG A 145 -18.55 8.05 -14.74
CA ARG A 145 -19.12 6.79 -14.25
C ARG A 145 -18.11 5.64 -14.34
N ARG A 146 -17.37 5.54 -15.45
CA ARG A 146 -16.29 4.56 -15.59
C ARG A 146 -15.18 4.78 -14.56
N ASP A 147 -14.73 6.03 -14.39
CA ASP A 147 -13.66 6.37 -13.45
C ASP A 147 -14.09 6.07 -12.00
N MET A 148 -15.35 6.35 -11.63
CA MET A 148 -15.94 5.97 -10.35
C MET A 148 -16.05 4.46 -10.15
N ILE A 149 -16.47 3.70 -11.18
CA ILE A 149 -16.54 2.23 -11.10
C ILE A 149 -15.15 1.67 -10.85
N ILE A 150 -14.13 2.20 -11.51
CA ILE A 150 -12.76 1.73 -11.30
C ILE A 150 -12.27 2.10 -9.89
N LEU A 151 -12.55 3.32 -9.41
CA LEU A 151 -12.18 3.72 -8.04
C LEU A 151 -12.86 2.85 -6.99
N LYS A 152 -14.15 2.51 -7.19
CA LYS A 152 -14.87 1.55 -6.35
C LYS A 152 -14.24 0.15 -6.38
N ARG A 153 -13.80 -0.32 -7.55
CA ARG A 153 -13.09 -1.62 -7.66
C ARG A 153 -11.76 -1.60 -6.93
N ILE A 154 -10.99 -0.51 -7.06
CA ILE A 154 -9.73 -0.33 -6.32
C ILE A 154 -10.00 -0.41 -4.82
N LEU A 155 -11.02 0.32 -4.33
CA LEU A 155 -11.41 0.25 -2.91
C LEU A 155 -11.78 -1.17 -2.46
N ILE A 156 -12.58 -1.90 -3.24
CA ILE A 156 -12.96 -3.27 -2.89
C ILE A 156 -11.72 -4.17 -2.80
N ILE A 157 -10.84 -4.12 -3.81
CA ILE A 157 -9.59 -4.90 -3.83
C ILE A 157 -8.72 -4.54 -2.62
N LEU A 158 -8.58 -3.24 -2.36
CA LEU A 158 -7.77 -2.74 -1.26
C LEU A 158 -8.32 -3.19 0.10
N THR A 159 -9.64 -3.10 0.32
CA THR A 159 -10.30 -3.60 1.53
C THR A 159 -10.07 -5.09 1.70
N LEU A 160 -10.22 -5.90 0.64
CA LEU A 160 -9.97 -7.34 0.72
C LEU A 160 -8.51 -7.64 1.10
N LEU A 161 -7.55 -6.93 0.50
CA LEU A 161 -6.12 -7.07 0.81
C LEU A 161 -5.83 -6.65 2.26
N THR A 162 -6.32 -5.51 2.70
CA THR A 162 -6.11 -5.04 4.08
C THR A 162 -6.77 -5.96 5.10
N SER A 163 -7.96 -6.49 4.80
CA SER A 163 -8.62 -7.48 5.67
C SER A 163 -7.84 -8.78 5.76
N SER A 164 -7.21 -9.22 4.66
CA SER A 164 -6.34 -10.40 4.67
C SER A 164 -5.02 -10.16 5.42
N ALA A 165 -4.52 -8.92 5.43
CA ALA A 165 -3.31 -8.53 6.13
C ALA A 165 -3.54 -8.14 7.60
N ALA A 166 -4.78 -7.82 7.99
CA ALA A 166 -5.14 -7.41 9.34
C ALA A 166 -4.69 -8.39 10.44
N PRO A 167 -4.78 -9.73 10.27
CA PRO A 167 -4.30 -10.67 11.28
C PRO A 167 -2.81 -10.48 11.59
N HIS A 168 -1.98 -10.19 10.59
CA HIS A 168 -0.54 -9.97 10.77
C HIS A 168 -0.23 -8.72 11.59
N ALA A 169 -1.09 -7.70 11.57
CA ALA A 169 -0.96 -6.52 12.41
C ALA A 169 -1.60 -6.72 13.80
N PHE A 170 -2.68 -7.49 13.88
CA PHE A 170 -3.43 -7.73 15.11
C PHE A 170 -2.70 -8.69 16.05
N PHE A 171 -2.15 -9.80 15.54
CA PHE A 171 -1.53 -10.83 16.37
C PHE A 171 -0.34 -10.33 17.22
N PRO A 172 0.60 -9.51 16.70
CA PRO A 172 1.70 -8.99 17.51
C PRO A 172 1.22 -8.06 18.64
N VAL A 173 0.20 -7.25 18.38
CA VAL A 173 -0.41 -6.34 19.37
C VAL A 173 -1.17 -7.14 20.42
N ALA A 174 -1.99 -8.11 20.00
CA ALA A 174 -2.73 -8.99 20.89
C ALA A 174 -1.79 -9.84 21.76
N TYR A 175 -0.72 -10.40 21.20
CA TYR A 175 0.30 -11.16 21.93
C TYR A 175 0.93 -10.35 23.07
N ARG A 176 1.24 -9.07 22.81
CA ARG A 176 1.79 -8.17 23.84
C ARG A 176 0.80 -7.85 24.96
N ILE A 177 -0.49 -7.74 24.65
CA ILE A 177 -1.54 -7.43 25.65
C ILE A 177 -1.89 -8.67 26.48
N LEU A 178 -2.01 -9.84 25.83
CA LEU A 178 -2.48 -11.08 26.46
C LEU A 178 -1.36 -11.92 27.08
N GLY A 179 -0.09 -11.66 26.74
CA GLY A 179 1.07 -12.38 27.29
C GLY A 179 1.21 -13.84 26.81
N SER A 180 0.23 -14.37 26.07
CA SER A 180 0.25 -15.73 25.48
C SER A 180 -0.48 -15.76 24.14
N LEU A 181 0.04 -16.54 23.18
CA LEU A 181 -0.70 -16.92 21.97
C LEU A 181 -1.78 -17.93 22.38
N PRO A 182 -3.07 -17.77 21.99
CA PRO A 182 -3.98 -18.89 22.00
C PRO A 182 -3.44 -19.91 21.00
N THR A 183 -2.94 -21.03 21.52
CA THR A 183 -2.54 -22.22 20.77
C THR A 183 -3.71 -22.81 20.00
#